data_AF-A0A183CZI6-F1
#
_entry.id   AF-A0A183CZI6-F1
#
_cell.length_a   1.000
_cell.length_b   1.000
_cell.length_c   1.000
_cell.angle_alpha   90.00
_cell.angle_beta   90.00
_cell.angle_gamma   90.00
#
_symmetry.space_group_name_H-M   'P 1'
#
loop_
_entity.id
_entity.type
_entity.pdbx_description
1 polymer ?
#
loop_
_entity_poly.entity_id
_entity_poly.type
_entity_poly.pdbx_seq_one_letter_code
_entity_poly.pdbx_strand_id
1 'polypeptide(L)'
;MLDVLNRRNNDRKLVETTVFATVLFIILASRIKRRVAYINLLFLATVFTTLCWYSFRVSVAVWSLPVLLYSRFFDGTDQRYHLLQFWVICVCATLLFCFIVNHSSHSTTVHRKFFHLTVSLVCVTGIQYDFELIWLSAWLMLCVFAIVEASSEILKFVHFVFFFQRSLNVCSCNHARVKAHCPIGWLLLNSTHQFVVPARK
;
A
#
# COMPACT_ATOMS: atom_id res chain seq x y z
N MET A 1 -1.89 -22.85 -13.34
CA MET A 1 -1.23 -21.82 -14.19
C MET A 1 -2.25 -20.85 -14.79
N LEU A 2 -3.36 -21.33 -15.39
CA LEU A 2 -4.46 -20.50 -15.89
C LEU A 2 -5.08 -19.56 -14.83
N ASP A 3 -5.32 -20.06 -13.62
CA ASP A 3 -5.92 -19.25 -12.53
C ASP A 3 -5.02 -18.12 -12.03
N VAL A 4 -3.70 -18.29 -12.16
CA VAL A 4 -2.73 -17.25 -11.78
C VAL A 4 -2.71 -16.14 -12.83
N LEU A 5 -2.73 -16.52 -14.11
CA LEU A 5 -2.81 -15.57 -15.22
C LEU A 5 -4.13 -14.80 -15.22
N ASN A 6 -5.24 -15.48 -14.96
CA ASN A 6 -6.55 -14.83 -14.88
C ASN A 6 -6.62 -13.84 -13.71
N ARG A 7 -6.06 -14.21 -12.55
CA ARG A 7 -5.96 -13.31 -11.38
C ARG A 7 -5.14 -12.06 -11.69
N ARG A 8 -3.93 -12.22 -12.24
CA ARG A 8 -3.08 -11.08 -12.62
C ARG A 8 -3.76 -10.15 -13.64
N ASN A 9 -4.47 -10.72 -14.63
CA ASN A 9 -5.21 -9.92 -15.60
C ASN A 9 -6.35 -9.12 -14.96
N ASN A 10 -7.04 -9.69 -13.98
CA ASN A 10 -8.10 -8.99 -13.25
C ASN A 10 -7.54 -7.87 -12.38
N ASP A 11 -6.44 -8.09 -11.66
CA ASP A 11 -5.78 -7.04 -10.87
C ASP A 11 -5.28 -5.90 -11.76
N ARG A 12 -4.71 -6.23 -12.91
CA ARG A 12 -4.28 -5.21 -13.87
C ARG A 12 -5.45 -4.40 -14.41
N LYS A 13 -6.56 -5.05 -14.79
CA LYS A 13 -7.80 -4.37 -15.18
C LYS A 13 -8.28 -3.46 -14.06
N LEU A 14 -8.26 -3.93 -12.81
CA LEU A 14 -8.67 -3.15 -11.65
C LEU A 14 -7.79 -1.89 -11.52
N VAL A 15 -6.47 -2.05 -11.48
CA VAL A 15 -5.51 -0.92 -11.40
C VAL A 15 -5.71 0.07 -12.54
N GLU A 16 -5.79 -0.38 -13.79
CA GLU A 16 -6.01 0.47 -14.96
C GLU A 16 -7.31 1.28 -14.81
N THR A 17 -8.40 0.65 -14.39
CA THR A 17 -9.68 1.33 -14.18
C THR A 17 -9.63 2.32 -13.02
N THR A 18 -9.01 1.97 -11.90
CA THR A 18 -8.90 2.85 -10.72
C THR A 18 -8.01 4.05 -11.00
N VAL A 19 -6.86 3.86 -11.68
CA VAL A 19 -5.96 4.96 -12.05
C VAL A 19 -6.65 5.91 -13.02
N PHE A 20 -7.31 5.39 -14.06
CA PHE A 20 -8.05 6.22 -15.01
C PHE A 20 -9.16 7.04 -14.33
N ALA A 21 -9.95 6.39 -13.48
CA ALA A 21 -11.01 7.06 -12.73
C ALA A 21 -10.46 8.11 -11.75
N THR A 22 -9.33 7.83 -11.11
CA THR A 22 -8.69 8.77 -10.18
C THR A 22 -8.19 10.01 -10.90
N VAL A 23 -7.52 9.87 -12.05
CA VAL A 23 -7.08 11.00 -12.87
C VAL A 23 -8.27 11.83 -13.34
N LEU A 24 -9.34 11.17 -13.82
CA LEU A 24 -10.56 11.86 -14.24
C LEU A 24 -11.22 12.62 -13.06
N PHE A 25 -11.29 12.00 -11.88
CA PHE A 25 -11.80 12.64 -10.67
C PHE A 25 -10.99 13.88 -10.30
N ILE A 26 -9.66 13.82 -10.32
CA ILE A 26 -8.80 14.96 -9.98
C ILE A 26 -9.04 16.12 -10.96
N ILE A 27 -9.12 15.83 -12.26
CA ILE A 27 -9.41 16.85 -13.29
C ILE A 27 -10.77 17.49 -13.04
N LEU A 28 -11.81 16.69 -12.80
CA LEU A 28 -13.15 17.19 -12.55
C LEU A 28 -13.24 17.97 -11.23
N ALA A 29 -12.63 17.46 -10.17
CA ALA A 29 -12.58 18.10 -8.86
C ALA A 29 -11.89 19.46 -8.93
N SER A 30 -10.80 19.59 -9.71
CA SER A 30 -10.09 20.86 -9.90
C SER A 30 -10.93 21.95 -10.59
N ARG A 31 -11.94 21.56 -11.37
CA ARG A 31 -12.82 22.48 -12.13
C ARG A 31 -14.02 22.96 -11.32
N ILE A 32 -14.41 22.25 -10.26
CA ILE A 32 -15.58 22.56 -9.45
C ILE A 32 -15.19 23.58 -8.37
N LYS A 33 -15.92 24.71 -8.27
CA LYS A 33 -15.73 25.69 -7.19
C LYS A 33 -15.99 25.01 -5.83
N ARG A 34 -15.09 25.25 -4.84
CA ARG A 34 -14.97 24.72 -3.45
C ARG A 34 -16.27 24.48 -2.64
N ARG A 35 -17.24 23.75 -3.16
CA ARG A 35 -18.39 23.26 -2.41
C ARG A 35 -18.16 21.79 -2.07
N VAL A 36 -17.82 21.54 -0.81
CA VAL A 36 -17.48 20.21 -0.28
C VAL A 36 -18.55 19.16 -0.63
N ALA A 37 -19.84 19.52 -0.57
CA ALA A 37 -20.93 18.61 -0.94
C ALA A 37 -20.85 18.09 -2.39
N TYR A 38 -20.47 18.94 -3.35
CA TYR A 38 -20.35 18.53 -4.76
C TYR A 38 -19.13 17.64 -4.99
N ILE A 39 -18.03 17.88 -4.28
CA ILE A 39 -16.82 17.04 -4.36
C ILE A 39 -17.12 15.65 -3.78
N ASN A 40 -17.80 15.57 -2.64
CA ASN A 40 -18.20 14.30 -2.04
C ASN A 40 -19.18 13.51 -2.92
N LEU A 41 -20.15 14.21 -3.55
CA LEU A 41 -21.08 13.58 -4.49
C LEU A 41 -20.36 13.10 -5.76
N LEU A 42 -19.41 13.89 -6.29
CA LEU A 42 -18.57 13.49 -7.41
C LEU A 42 -17.71 12.27 -7.07
N PHE A 43 -17.15 12.22 -5.87
CA PHE A 43 -16.37 11.07 -5.39
C PHE A 43 -17.23 9.81 -5.33
N LEU A 44 -18.43 9.88 -4.72
CA LEU A 44 -19.38 8.77 -4.68
C LEU A 44 -19.79 8.30 -6.08
N ALA A 45 -20.10 9.24 -6.99
CA ALA A 45 -20.42 8.92 -8.37
C ALA A 45 -19.24 8.26 -9.10
N THR A 46 -18.01 8.72 -8.85
CA THR A 46 -16.79 8.14 -9.44
C THR A 46 -16.56 6.72 -8.95
N VAL A 47 -16.67 6.47 -7.64
CA VAL A 47 -16.52 5.13 -7.06
C VAL A 47 -17.59 4.19 -7.63
N PHE A 48 -18.86 4.62 -7.65
CA PHE A 48 -19.95 3.81 -8.18
C PHE A 48 -19.76 3.48 -9.67
N THR A 49 -19.47 4.48 -10.51
CA THR A 49 -19.24 4.28 -11.94
C THR A 49 -18.02 3.38 -12.21
N THR A 50 -16.95 3.51 -11.44
CA THR A 50 -15.75 2.66 -11.56
C THR A 50 -16.07 1.21 -11.21
N LEU A 51 -16.86 0.96 -10.16
CA LEU A 51 -17.29 -0.39 -9.79
C LEU A 51 -18.17 -1.03 -10.88
N CYS A 52 -19.13 -0.27 -11.43
CA CYS A 52 -19.95 -0.73 -12.55
C CYS A 52 -19.10 -1.04 -13.79
N TRP A 53 -18.15 -0.18 -14.12
CA TRP A 53 -17.25 -0.38 -15.25
C TRP A 53 -16.34 -1.60 -15.06
N TYR A 54 -15.81 -1.79 -13.86
CA TYR A 54 -15.01 -2.97 -13.52
C TYR A 54 -15.83 -4.26 -13.61
N SER A 55 -17.06 -4.27 -13.07
CA SER A 55 -18.01 -5.39 -13.21
C SER A 55 -18.25 -5.76 -14.67
N PHE A 56 -18.43 -4.77 -15.55
CA PHE A 56 -18.56 -4.99 -16.98
C PHE A 56 -17.31 -5.63 -17.60
N ARG A 57 -16.11 -5.15 -17.23
CA ARG A 57 -14.80 -5.64 -17.74
C ARG A 57 -14.44 -7.06 -17.30
N VAL A 58 -15.00 -7.51 -16.17
CA VAL A 58 -14.80 -8.86 -15.61
C VAL A 58 -15.99 -9.77 -15.93
N SER A 59 -17.07 -9.23 -16.52
CA SER A 59 -18.29 -9.95 -16.89
C SER A 59 -18.95 -10.65 -15.70
N VAL A 60 -18.94 -9.98 -14.55
CA VAL A 60 -19.48 -10.49 -13.28
C VAL A 60 -20.49 -9.48 -12.75
N ALA A 61 -21.59 -9.93 -12.14
CA ALA A 61 -22.61 -9.06 -11.58
C ALA A 61 -22.03 -8.11 -10.51
N VAL A 62 -22.54 -6.87 -10.43
CA VAL A 62 -22.06 -5.87 -9.46
C VAL A 62 -22.19 -6.38 -8.01
N TRP A 63 -23.23 -7.16 -7.72
CA TRP A 63 -23.48 -7.72 -6.39
C TRP A 63 -22.49 -8.81 -5.96
N SER A 64 -21.79 -9.45 -6.89
CA SER A 64 -20.75 -10.43 -6.58
C SER A 64 -19.35 -9.82 -6.50
N LEU A 65 -19.19 -8.52 -6.80
CA LEU A 65 -17.93 -7.81 -6.60
C LEU A 65 -17.42 -7.86 -5.16
N PRO A 66 -18.24 -7.67 -4.10
CA PRO A 66 -17.77 -7.78 -2.73
C PRO A 66 -17.17 -9.15 -2.42
N VAL A 67 -17.80 -10.23 -2.90
CA VAL A 67 -17.30 -11.61 -2.73
C VAL A 67 -16.02 -11.83 -3.55
N LEU A 68 -15.94 -11.29 -4.77
CA LEU A 68 -14.75 -11.39 -5.62
C LEU A 68 -13.56 -10.64 -5.02
N LEU A 69 -13.78 -9.45 -4.46
CA LEU A 69 -12.73 -8.69 -3.77
C LEU A 69 -12.36 -9.37 -2.45
N TYR A 70 -13.33 -9.86 -1.69
CA TYR A 70 -13.06 -10.59 -0.44
C TYR A 70 -12.21 -11.85 -0.69
N SER A 71 -12.57 -12.66 -1.68
CA SER A 71 -11.80 -13.86 -2.07
C SER A 71 -10.42 -13.52 -2.65
N ARG A 72 -10.19 -12.28 -3.11
CA ARG A 72 -8.85 -11.81 -3.52
C ARG A 72 -7.92 -11.68 -2.32
N PHE A 73 -8.41 -11.11 -1.21
CA PHE A 73 -7.67 -10.95 0.03
C PHE A 73 -7.56 -12.29 0.79
N PHE A 74 -8.66 -13.00 0.92
CA PHE A 74 -8.75 -14.27 1.63
C PHE A 74 -8.97 -15.41 0.65
N ASP A 75 -7.88 -16.05 0.20
CA ASP A 75 -7.96 -17.24 -0.66
C ASP A 75 -8.08 -18.55 0.13
N GLY A 76 -8.15 -18.47 1.46
CA GLY A 76 -8.26 -19.62 2.36
C GLY A 76 -6.94 -20.35 2.61
N THR A 77 -5.80 -19.83 2.14
CA THR A 77 -4.49 -20.45 2.44
C THR A 77 -3.95 -19.98 3.79
N ASP A 78 -3.39 -20.92 4.56
CA ASP A 78 -2.79 -20.63 5.87
C ASP A 78 -1.66 -19.59 5.75
N GLN A 79 -0.88 -19.65 4.67
CA GLN A 79 0.19 -18.70 4.39
C GLN A 79 -0.34 -17.27 4.27
N ARG A 80 -1.41 -17.04 3.49
CA ARG A 80 -1.99 -15.70 3.36
C ARG A 80 -2.62 -15.22 4.65
N TYR A 81 -3.25 -16.12 5.40
CA TYR A 81 -3.84 -15.79 6.69
C TYR A 81 -2.78 -15.28 7.67
N HIS A 82 -1.68 -16.01 7.84
CA HIS A 82 -0.57 -15.58 8.71
C HIS A 82 0.10 -14.29 8.24
N LEU A 83 0.27 -14.11 6.92
CA LEU A 83 0.82 -12.88 6.35
C LEU A 83 -0.08 -11.68 6.65
N LEU A 84 -1.40 -11.81 6.43
CA LEU A 84 -2.37 -10.75 6.71
C LEU A 84 -2.44 -10.44 8.21
N GLN A 85 -2.43 -11.46 9.08
CA GLN A 85 -2.34 -11.26 10.53
C GLN A 85 -1.09 -10.47 10.91
N PHE A 86 0.06 -10.83 10.36
CA PHE A 86 1.32 -10.10 10.59
C PHE A 86 1.21 -8.64 10.15
N TRP A 87 0.60 -8.36 8.99
CA TRP A 87 0.37 -6.99 8.53
C TRP A 87 -0.61 -6.22 9.42
N VAL A 88 -1.68 -6.85 9.89
CA VAL A 88 -2.62 -6.25 10.85
C VAL A 88 -1.91 -5.90 12.15
N ILE A 89 -1.04 -6.78 12.67
CA ILE A 89 -0.23 -6.50 13.86
C ILE A 89 0.69 -5.30 13.60
N CYS A 90 1.34 -5.22 12.43
CA CYS A 90 2.17 -4.08 12.06
C CYS A 90 1.37 -2.76 12.06
N VAL A 91 0.15 -2.77 11.49
CA VAL A 91 -0.74 -1.59 11.48
C VAL A 91 -1.21 -1.25 12.88
N CYS A 92 -1.60 -2.23 13.70
CA CYS A 92 -1.97 -1.99 15.10
C CYS A 92 -0.80 -1.40 15.89
N ALA A 93 0.42 -1.90 15.69
CA ALA A 93 1.61 -1.38 16.33
C ALA A 93 1.92 0.06 15.92
N THR A 94 1.75 0.41 14.63
CA THR A 94 1.88 1.81 14.18
C THR A 94 0.81 2.71 14.76
N LEU A 95 -0.44 2.27 14.82
CA LEU A 95 -1.53 3.05 15.41
C LEU A 95 -1.35 3.26 16.92
N LEU A 96 -1.00 2.22 17.67
CA LEU A 96 -0.70 2.31 19.10
C LEU A 96 0.47 3.26 19.35
N PHE A 97 1.53 3.15 18.55
CA PHE A 97 2.65 4.06 18.61
C PHE A 97 2.22 5.50 18.31
N CYS A 98 1.44 5.74 17.26
CA CYS A 98 0.89 7.06 16.96
C CYS A 98 0.04 7.61 18.12
N PHE A 99 -0.77 6.77 18.76
CA PHE A 99 -1.60 7.16 19.91
C PHE A 99 -0.75 7.58 21.12
N ILE A 100 0.25 6.77 21.49
CA ILE A 100 1.19 7.07 22.58
C ILE A 100 1.94 8.36 22.31
N VAL A 101 2.38 8.53 21.07
CA VAL A 101 3.19 9.69 20.64
C VAL A 101 2.34 10.94 20.53
N ASN A 102 1.06 10.85 20.20
CA ASN A 102 0.15 11.99 20.18
C ASN A 102 0.04 12.67 21.56
N HIS A 103 0.24 11.91 22.65
CA HIS A 103 0.34 12.47 24.00
C HIS A 103 1.69 13.12 24.31
N SER A 104 2.72 12.90 23.49
CA SER A 104 4.06 13.46 23.65
C SER A 104 4.30 14.59 22.65
N SER A 105 4.41 15.83 23.12
CA SER A 105 4.49 17.04 22.28
C SER A 105 5.75 17.17 21.42
N HIS A 106 6.67 16.19 21.43
CA HIS A 106 7.96 16.26 20.73
C HIS A 106 8.16 15.10 19.76
N SER A 107 8.38 15.43 18.48
CA SER A 107 8.74 14.45 17.45
C SER A 107 10.21 14.04 17.56
N THR A 108 10.45 12.85 18.11
CA THR A 108 11.76 12.22 18.20
C THR A 108 12.19 11.51 16.91
N THR A 109 13.49 11.30 16.74
CA THR A 109 14.07 10.48 15.66
C THR A 109 13.61 9.02 15.72
N VAL A 110 13.16 8.55 16.89
CA VAL A 110 12.61 7.21 17.10
C VAL A 110 11.33 7.00 16.30
N HIS A 111 10.45 8.01 16.19
CA HIS A 111 9.21 7.86 15.41
C HIS A 111 9.47 7.57 13.95
N ARG A 112 10.45 8.27 13.36
CA ARG A 112 10.84 8.06 11.96
C ARG A 112 11.38 6.64 11.76
N LYS A 113 12.27 6.18 12.67
CA LYS A 113 12.84 4.83 12.58
C LYS A 113 11.80 3.72 12.74
N PHE A 114 10.88 3.86 13.71
CA PHE A 114 9.82 2.88 13.94
C PHE A 114 8.86 2.77 12.76
N PHE A 115 8.43 3.90 12.19
CA PHE A 115 7.58 3.94 11.01
C PHE A 115 8.27 3.31 9.78
N HIS A 116 9.54 3.64 9.54
CA HIS A 116 10.29 3.03 8.45
C HIS A 116 10.46 1.52 8.64
N LEU A 117 10.73 1.06 9.87
CA LEU A 117 10.86 -0.35 10.18
C LEU A 117 9.57 -1.13 9.88
N THR A 118 8.42 -0.61 10.32
CA THR A 118 7.12 -1.27 10.10
C THR A 118 6.74 -1.32 8.62
N VAL A 119 6.95 -0.23 7.88
CA VAL A 119 6.73 -0.23 6.42
C VAL A 119 7.69 -1.18 5.71
N SER A 120 8.97 -1.23 6.12
CA SER A 120 9.94 -2.17 5.58
C SER A 120 9.55 -3.63 5.85
N LEU A 121 9.03 -3.95 7.04
CA LEU A 121 8.56 -5.31 7.36
C LEU A 121 7.39 -5.73 6.47
N VAL A 122 6.39 -4.86 6.28
CA VAL A 122 5.27 -5.13 5.36
C VAL A 122 5.76 -5.29 3.92
N CYS A 123 6.68 -4.42 3.48
CA CYS A 123 7.21 -4.46 2.11
C CYS A 123 8.04 -5.72 1.84
N VAL A 124 8.96 -6.08 2.73
CA VAL A 124 9.82 -7.27 2.57
C VAL A 124 8.99 -8.54 2.59
N THR A 125 8.08 -8.68 3.56
CA THR A 125 7.21 -9.87 3.64
C THR A 125 6.23 -9.93 2.47
N GLY A 126 5.70 -8.79 2.00
CA GLY A 126 4.86 -8.75 0.80
C GLY A 126 5.60 -9.17 -0.47
N ILE A 127 6.83 -8.70 -0.68
CA ILE A 127 7.61 -9.08 -1.86
C ILE A 127 7.98 -10.57 -1.81
N GLN A 128 8.29 -11.10 -0.62
CA GLN A 128 8.70 -12.48 -0.45
C GLN A 128 7.53 -13.47 -0.61
N TYR A 129 6.36 -13.15 -0.07
CA TYR A 129 5.26 -14.11 0.05
C TYR A 129 4.06 -13.82 -0.87
N ASP A 130 3.77 -12.56 -1.23
CA ASP A 130 2.65 -12.21 -2.12
C ASP A 130 2.87 -10.89 -2.87
N PHE A 131 3.70 -10.97 -3.92
CA PHE A 131 4.08 -9.81 -4.74
C PHE A 131 2.88 -9.14 -5.43
N GLU A 132 1.90 -9.92 -5.90
CA GLU A 132 0.74 -9.38 -6.63
C GLU A 132 -0.15 -8.55 -5.69
N LEU A 133 -0.35 -9.00 -4.45
CA LEU A 133 -1.14 -8.28 -3.46
C LEU A 133 -0.47 -6.98 -3.00
N ILE A 134 0.85 -6.99 -2.78
CA ILE A 134 1.59 -5.76 -2.42
C ILE A 134 1.65 -4.78 -3.60
N TRP A 135 1.74 -5.27 -4.83
CA TRP A 135 1.68 -4.44 -6.04
C TRP A 135 0.31 -3.78 -6.22
N LEU A 136 -0.78 -4.55 -6.07
CA LEU A 136 -2.14 -4.03 -6.15
C LEU A 136 -2.40 -2.99 -5.06
N SER A 137 -2.05 -3.32 -3.80
CA SER A 137 -2.25 -2.40 -2.67
C SER A 137 -1.44 -1.12 -2.83
N ALA A 138 -0.25 -1.18 -3.41
CA ALA A 138 0.56 -0.02 -3.72
C ALA A 138 -0.12 0.97 -4.67
N TRP A 139 -0.69 0.49 -5.78
CA TRP A 139 -1.43 1.33 -6.73
C TRP A 139 -2.70 1.91 -6.13
N LEU A 140 -3.44 1.10 -5.36
CA LEU A 140 -4.64 1.57 -4.67
C LEU A 140 -4.33 2.66 -3.64
N MET A 141 -3.27 2.48 -2.83
CA MET A 141 -2.83 3.49 -1.89
C MET A 141 -2.44 4.79 -2.58
N LEU A 142 -1.73 4.73 -3.71
CA LEU A 142 -1.40 5.90 -4.52
C LEU A 142 -2.66 6.62 -5.00
N CYS A 143 -3.67 5.88 -5.46
CA CYS A 143 -4.95 6.47 -5.89
C CYS A 143 -5.68 7.13 -4.71
N VAL A 144 -5.74 6.47 -3.55
CA VAL A 144 -6.32 7.04 -2.32
C VAL A 144 -5.60 8.33 -1.93
N PHE A 145 -4.27 8.37 -1.96
CA PHE A 145 -3.53 9.59 -1.66
C PHE A 145 -3.81 10.72 -2.64
N ALA A 146 -3.88 10.42 -3.94
CA ALA A 146 -4.18 11.43 -4.95
C ALA A 146 -5.60 11.99 -4.78
N ILE A 147 -6.56 11.16 -4.38
CA ILE A 147 -7.95 11.57 -4.08
C ILE A 147 -7.99 12.41 -2.81
N VAL A 148 -7.31 12.00 -1.74
CA VAL A 148 -7.23 12.76 -0.49
C VAL A 148 -6.61 14.13 -0.77
N GLU A 149 -5.44 14.19 -1.40
CA GLU A 149 -4.76 15.45 -1.75
C GLU A 149 -5.66 16.37 -2.59
N ALA A 150 -6.30 15.84 -3.64
CA ALA A 150 -7.20 16.62 -4.49
C ALA A 150 -8.47 17.09 -3.77
N SER A 151 -8.92 16.35 -2.74
CA SER A 151 -10.06 16.74 -1.91
C SER A 151 -9.64 17.69 -0.78
N SER A 152 -8.37 17.65 -0.36
CA SER A 152 -7.82 18.36 0.78
C SER A 152 -6.72 19.35 0.38
N GLU A 153 -7.07 20.37 -0.40
CA GLU A 153 -6.31 21.65 -0.53
C GLU A 153 -6.16 22.42 0.82
N ILE A 154 -6.28 21.73 1.96
CA ILE A 154 -5.95 22.18 3.31
C ILE A 154 -5.21 21.01 4.01
N LEU A 155 -3.87 21.06 3.94
CA LEU A 155 -2.88 20.50 4.88
C LEU A 155 -2.11 19.19 4.51
N LYS A 156 -0.95 19.39 3.85
CA LYS A 156 0.36 18.72 4.00
C LYS A 156 0.40 17.18 4.05
N PHE A 157 0.31 16.53 2.88
CA PHE A 157 0.60 15.09 2.73
C PHE A 157 1.79 14.76 1.80
N VAL A 158 2.72 15.68 1.60
CA VAL A 158 3.91 15.49 0.74
C VAL A 158 4.94 14.50 1.35
N HIS A 159 4.86 14.17 2.64
CA HIS A 159 5.89 13.36 3.30
C HIS A 159 5.69 11.83 3.18
N PHE A 160 4.49 11.34 2.87
CA PHE A 160 4.22 9.90 2.74
C PHE A 160 4.44 9.39 1.30
N VAL A 161 4.08 10.18 0.29
CA VAL A 161 4.21 9.84 -1.13
C VAL A 161 5.67 9.62 -1.53
N PHE A 162 6.58 10.48 -1.06
CA PHE A 162 8.02 10.32 -1.33
C PHE A 162 8.63 9.06 -0.69
N PHE A 163 8.05 8.57 0.41
CA PHE A 163 8.58 7.40 1.12
C PHE A 163 8.15 6.08 0.46
N PHE A 164 6.91 6.00 -0.02
CA PHE A 164 6.39 4.79 -0.65
C PHE A 164 6.88 4.61 -2.10
N GLN A 165 6.95 5.70 -2.89
CA GLN A 165 7.48 5.66 -4.26
C GLN A 165 8.97 5.25 -4.31
N ARG A 166 9.77 5.70 -3.32
CA ARG A 166 11.19 5.32 -3.19
C ARG A 166 11.35 3.86 -2.79
N SER A 167 10.47 3.33 -1.94
CA SER A 167 10.47 1.91 -1.56
C SER A 167 10.12 1.01 -2.75
N LEU A 168 9.14 1.38 -3.58
CA LEU A 168 8.77 0.60 -4.78
C LEU A 168 9.82 0.65 -5.90
N ASN A 169 10.45 1.80 -6.15
CA ASN A 169 11.53 1.89 -7.14
C ASN A 169 12.78 1.10 -6.73
N VAL A 170 13.09 1.05 -5.43
CA VAL A 170 14.14 0.16 -4.89
C VAL A 170 13.76 -1.31 -5.10
N CYS A 171 12.49 -1.67 -4.96
CA CYS A 171 12.03 -3.05 -5.14
C CYS A 171 11.94 -3.49 -6.61
N SER A 172 11.59 -2.59 -7.53
CA SER A 172 11.66 -2.85 -8.97
C SER A 172 13.11 -3.07 -9.45
N CYS A 173 14.07 -2.30 -8.92
CA CYS A 173 15.50 -2.53 -9.15
C CYS A 173 15.99 -3.85 -8.51
N ASN A 174 15.48 -4.23 -7.33
CA ASN A 174 15.86 -5.48 -6.69
C ASN A 174 15.24 -6.71 -7.36
N HIS A 175 14.07 -6.64 -7.99
CA HIS A 175 13.53 -7.78 -8.75
C HIS A 175 14.40 -8.13 -9.97
N ALA A 176 15.04 -7.14 -10.61
CA ALA A 176 16.04 -7.39 -11.65
C ALA A 176 17.35 -8.00 -11.10
N ARG A 177 17.67 -7.75 -9.82
CA ARG A 177 18.91 -8.22 -9.18
C ARG A 177 18.76 -9.55 -8.42
N VAL A 178 17.57 -9.86 -7.89
CA VAL A 178 17.24 -11.11 -7.19
C VAL A 178 17.12 -12.30 -8.15
N LYS A 179 16.82 -12.05 -9.44
CA LYS A 179 17.01 -13.07 -10.48
C LYS A 179 18.47 -13.36 -10.82
N ALA A 180 19.40 -12.48 -10.44
CA ALA A 180 20.83 -12.63 -10.76
C ALA A 180 21.66 -13.14 -9.58
N HIS A 181 21.20 -13.02 -8.32
CA HIS A 181 21.92 -13.54 -7.16
C HIS A 181 20.97 -13.93 -6.04
N CYS A 182 20.70 -15.24 -5.93
CA CYS A 182 20.33 -15.84 -4.67
C CYS A 182 21.64 -16.29 -3.99
N PRO A 183 21.89 -15.86 -2.75
CA PRO A 183 21.89 -16.86 -1.68
C PRO A 183 21.20 -16.32 -0.41
N ILE A 184 20.12 -17.00 -0.03
CA ILE A 184 19.34 -16.82 1.21
C ILE A 184 20.10 -17.39 2.44
N GLY A 185 21.42 -17.16 2.54
CA GLY A 185 22.28 -17.87 3.51
C GLY A 185 22.83 -17.07 4.69
N TRP A 186 22.79 -15.73 4.69
CA TRP A 186 23.71 -14.95 5.56
C TRP A 186 23.11 -14.14 6.71
N LEU A 187 21.79 -14.16 6.92
CA LEU A 187 21.16 -13.35 7.98
C LEU A 187 20.75 -14.12 9.24
N LEU A 188 21.07 -15.42 9.33
CA LEU A 188 20.85 -16.24 10.53
C LEU A 188 22.14 -16.67 11.26
N LEU A 189 23.33 -16.25 10.81
CA LEU A 189 24.59 -16.47 11.53
C LEU A 189 25.46 -15.20 11.54
N ASN A 190 25.18 -14.27 12.44
CA ASN A 190 26.25 -13.64 13.22
C ASN A 190 25.64 -12.94 14.44
N SER A 191 25.38 -13.78 15.45
CA SER A 191 25.33 -13.37 16.84
C SER A 191 26.75 -12.99 17.28
N THR A 192 26.85 -12.05 18.22
CA THR A 192 27.99 -11.82 19.13
C THR A 192 29.29 -11.20 18.58
N HIS A 193 29.88 -10.31 19.39
CA HIS A 193 31.11 -9.49 19.19
C HIS A 193 30.87 -8.18 18.40
N GLN A 194 31.11 -6.97 18.89
CA GLN A 194 32.13 -6.48 19.82
C GLN A 194 31.71 -5.13 20.46
N PHE A 195 31.92 -5.03 21.78
CA PHE A 195 32.15 -3.78 22.51
C PHE A 195 33.38 -3.05 21.93
N VAL A 196 33.27 -1.75 21.61
CA VAL A 196 34.40 -0.80 21.71
C VAL A 196 33.88 0.60 22.04
N VAL A 197 34.19 1.06 23.25
CA VAL A 197 34.17 2.47 23.69
C VAL A 197 35.34 3.21 23.03
N PRO A 198 35.20 4.51 22.72
CA PRO A 198 36.33 5.38 22.92
C PRO A 198 35.95 6.59 23.77
N ALA A 199 36.65 6.69 24.91
CA ALA A 199 36.87 7.94 25.61
C ALA A 199 37.66 8.89 24.69
N ARG A 200 37.37 10.19 24.75
CA ARG A 200 38.36 11.18 24.34
C ARG A 200 38.35 12.36 25.31
N LYS A 201 39.59 12.73 25.64
CA LYS A 201 40.09 13.69 26.62
C LYS A 201 39.51 15.08 26.48
#